data_AF-A0A7S0M6X9-F1
#
_entry.id   AF-A0A7S0M6X9-F1
#
_cell.length_a   1.000
_cell.length_b   1.000
_cell.length_c   1.000
_cell.angle_alpha   90.00
_cell.angle_beta   90.00
_cell.angle_gamma   90.00
#
_symmetry.space_group_name_H-M   'P 1'
#
loop_
_entity.id
_entity.type
_entity.pdbx_description
1 polymer ?
#
loop_
_entity_poly.entity_id
_entity_poly.type
_entity_poly.pdbx_seq_one_letter_code
_entity_poly.pdbx_strand_id
1 'polypeptide(L)'
;ANNKPTEMEPRQLHVEHTQWLAKVSAVQREKMGTDEWNEVVRRGEMMRTSMRACAKTSSATSRLREVKSGMQTSLSEMAQVRLLRSDPAAMSANVHQVYEGISRRAEVSIAQVSREETEDVEICRWNMERQMVQEVDIPESRSHDETAKLSFEEFRAIPTDEAEEAAKFLLYETFAKACEEIRGQVFAFYDDNKSNLGPRVCAAMSKTLADIDRTENLGTVEDESTWFVLGMARQVDANATMMMNVLADFGRRLELLGAADQSCPVCLDAFEPEGPHAAEVLGCCHSVCRECWAHMELLAHGPAPCPLCRRQDFMLQLSSSV
;
A
#
# COMPACT_ATOMS: atom_id res chain seq x y z
N ALA A 1 4.42 -17.90 -49.91
CA ALA A 1 5.69 -18.30 -49.28
C ALA A 1 5.72 -17.68 -47.89
N ASN A 2 5.51 -18.50 -46.85
CA ASN A 2 5.51 -18.08 -45.45
C ASN A 2 6.96 -17.92 -44.99
N ASN A 3 7.39 -16.69 -44.71
CA ASN A 3 8.63 -16.42 -43.98
C ASN A 3 8.38 -16.69 -42.49
N LYS A 4 8.81 -17.86 -42.00
CA LYS A 4 9.01 -18.08 -40.57
C LYS A 4 10.24 -17.29 -40.11
N PRO A 5 10.20 -16.62 -38.94
CA PRO A 5 11.40 -16.07 -38.34
C PRO A 5 12.32 -17.22 -37.95
N THR A 6 13.57 -17.14 -38.39
CA THR A 6 14.63 -18.11 -38.14
C THR A 6 14.88 -18.18 -36.63
N GLU A 7 14.64 -19.35 -36.01
CA GLU A 7 15.06 -19.62 -34.63
C GLU A 7 16.60 -19.50 -34.56
N MET A 8 17.09 -18.57 -33.73
CA MET A 8 18.52 -18.39 -33.50
C MET A 8 19.07 -19.56 -32.67
N GLU A 9 20.26 -20.06 -33.04
CA GLU A 9 20.92 -21.15 -32.32
C GLU A 9 21.32 -20.72 -30.89
N PRO A 10 21.17 -21.60 -29.87
CA PRO A 10 21.45 -21.28 -28.47
C PRO A 10 22.89 -20.82 -28.17
N ARG A 11 23.86 -21.12 -29.05
CA ARG A 11 25.24 -20.62 -28.93
C ARG A 11 25.40 -19.15 -29.34
N GLN A 12 24.60 -18.65 -30.29
CA GLN A 12 24.66 -17.24 -30.71
C GLN A 12 24.06 -16.33 -29.63
N LEU A 13 22.95 -16.78 -29.00
CA LEU A 13 22.35 -16.12 -27.84
C LEU A 13 23.35 -15.94 -26.68
N HIS A 14 24.20 -16.94 -26.43
CA HIS A 14 25.16 -16.89 -25.31
C HIS A 14 26.34 -15.92 -25.53
N VAL A 15 26.74 -15.69 -26.79
CA VAL A 15 27.85 -14.80 -27.16
C VAL A 15 27.41 -13.33 -27.20
N GLU A 16 26.23 -13.03 -27.74
CA GLU A 16 25.66 -11.67 -27.67
C GLU A 16 25.42 -11.25 -26.21
N HIS A 17 25.02 -12.19 -25.37
CA HIS A 17 24.68 -11.95 -23.98
C HIS A 17 25.89 -11.62 -23.08
N THR A 18 27.03 -12.28 -23.30
CA THR A 18 28.28 -11.96 -22.57
C THR A 18 28.86 -10.62 -23.01
N GLN A 19 28.71 -10.24 -24.28
CA GLN A 19 29.10 -8.93 -24.78
C GLN A 19 28.22 -7.81 -24.22
N TRP A 20 26.92 -8.06 -24.07
CA TRP A 20 25.97 -7.15 -23.45
C TRP A 20 26.33 -6.84 -21.98
N LEU A 21 26.61 -7.87 -21.17
CA LEU A 21 27.02 -7.71 -19.76
C LEU A 21 28.29 -6.85 -19.60
N ALA A 22 29.27 -7.05 -20.49
CA ALA A 22 30.50 -6.28 -20.50
C ALA A 22 30.25 -4.79 -20.87
N LYS A 23 29.37 -4.53 -21.85
CA LYS A 23 28.99 -3.18 -22.28
C LYS A 23 28.27 -2.41 -21.18
N VAL A 24 27.26 -3.03 -20.55
CA VAL A 24 26.49 -2.41 -19.45
C VAL A 24 27.39 -2.05 -18.27
N SER A 25 28.27 -2.96 -17.86
CA SER A 25 29.19 -2.74 -16.74
C SER A 25 30.23 -1.64 -17.01
N ALA A 26 30.57 -1.37 -18.28
CA ALA A 26 31.48 -0.28 -18.65
C ALA A 26 30.77 1.08 -18.58
N VAL A 27 29.56 1.19 -19.15
CA VAL A 27 28.77 2.43 -19.18
C VAL A 27 28.35 2.87 -17.77
N GLN A 28 27.98 1.92 -16.91
CA GLN A 28 27.64 2.21 -15.51
C GLN A 28 28.81 2.79 -14.69
N ARG A 29 30.05 2.46 -15.06
CA ARG A 29 31.26 3.02 -14.43
C ARG A 29 31.64 4.40 -14.98
N GLU A 30 31.21 4.73 -16.18
CA GLU A 30 31.58 5.98 -16.87
C GLU A 30 30.60 7.13 -16.59
N LYS A 31 29.30 6.85 -16.42
CA LYS A 31 28.24 7.87 -16.39
C LYS A 31 27.78 8.33 -14.99
N MET A 32 28.31 7.81 -13.89
CA MET A 32 27.96 8.32 -12.55
C MET A 32 28.71 9.64 -12.25
N GLY A 33 28.17 10.77 -12.71
CA GLY A 33 28.71 12.10 -12.43
C GLY A 33 27.67 13.22 -12.52
N THR A 34 27.52 13.94 -11.40
CA THR A 34 26.96 15.29 -11.07
C THR A 34 25.81 15.96 -11.87
N ASP A 35 25.47 15.58 -13.09
CA ASP A 35 24.38 16.19 -13.88
C ASP A 35 22.98 15.69 -13.45
N GLU A 36 22.91 14.68 -12.57
CA GLU A 36 21.67 14.13 -12.01
C GLU A 36 20.87 15.13 -11.17
N TRP A 37 21.47 16.23 -10.71
CA TRP A 37 20.83 17.06 -9.69
C TRP A 37 19.77 18.05 -10.23
N ASN A 38 19.98 18.55 -11.44
CA ASN A 38 19.06 19.53 -12.05
C ASN A 38 17.77 18.89 -12.59
N GLU A 39 17.80 17.59 -12.92
CA GLU A 39 16.61 16.86 -13.39
C GLU A 39 15.64 16.54 -12.23
N VAL A 40 16.11 16.52 -10.98
CA VAL A 40 15.26 16.33 -9.80
C VAL A 40 14.31 17.51 -9.58
N VAL A 41 14.74 18.74 -9.88
CA VAL A 41 13.91 19.95 -9.73
C VAL A 41 12.73 19.94 -10.71
N ARG A 42 12.91 19.39 -11.92
CA ARG A 42 11.86 19.29 -12.94
C ARG A 42 10.83 18.19 -12.65
N ARG A 43 11.24 17.09 -12.00
CA ARG A 43 10.34 16.02 -11.50
C ARG A 43 9.34 16.50 -10.46
N GLY A 44 9.72 17.49 -9.64
CA GLY A 44 8.85 18.08 -8.62
C GLY A 44 7.58 18.73 -9.18
N GLU A 45 7.58 19.16 -10.45
CA GLU A 45 6.43 19.85 -11.04
C GLU A 45 5.33 18.92 -11.55
N MET A 46 5.70 17.76 -12.12
CA MET A 46 4.75 16.73 -12.59
C MET A 46 4.12 15.93 -11.45
N MET A 47 4.86 15.74 -10.35
CA MET A 47 4.38 15.13 -9.11
C MET A 47 3.11 15.82 -8.58
N ARG A 48 3.00 17.15 -8.76
CA ARG A 48 1.83 17.97 -8.34
C ARG A 48 0.50 17.55 -9.01
N THR A 49 0.54 16.85 -10.13
CA THR A 49 -0.66 16.41 -10.87
C THR A 49 -1.12 15.01 -10.42
N SER A 50 -0.18 14.09 -10.16
CA SER A 50 -0.46 12.75 -9.61
C SER A 50 -0.97 12.82 -8.17
N MET A 51 -0.49 13.81 -7.39
CA MET A 51 -0.88 14.05 -6.00
C MET A 51 -2.39 14.28 -5.80
N ARG A 52 -3.13 14.72 -6.83
CA ARG A 52 -4.59 14.89 -6.74
C ARG A 52 -5.33 13.55 -6.57
N ALA A 53 -4.77 12.44 -7.05
CA ALA A 53 -5.29 11.09 -6.83
C ALA A 53 -4.92 10.55 -5.43
N CYS A 54 -3.71 10.86 -4.93
CA CYS A 54 -3.29 10.51 -3.56
C CYS A 54 -4.06 11.26 -2.46
N ALA A 55 -4.57 12.46 -2.73
CA ALA A 55 -5.32 13.24 -1.74
C ALA A 55 -6.60 12.50 -1.28
N LYS A 56 -7.32 11.86 -2.22
CA LYS A 56 -8.52 11.06 -1.92
C LYS A 56 -8.20 9.85 -1.05
N THR A 57 -7.12 9.13 -1.38
CA THR A 57 -6.70 7.95 -0.61
C THR A 57 -6.15 8.31 0.78
N SER A 58 -5.57 9.50 0.94
CA SER A 58 -5.09 10.01 2.24
C SER A 58 -6.24 10.33 3.20
N SER A 59 -7.37 10.83 2.70
CA SER A 59 -8.53 11.15 3.54
C SER A 59 -9.09 9.88 4.19
N ALA A 60 -9.35 8.83 3.41
CA ALA A 60 -9.89 7.60 3.97
C ALA A 60 -8.93 6.83 4.85
N THR A 61 -7.63 6.86 4.53
CA THR A 61 -6.61 6.33 5.43
C THR A 61 -6.61 7.08 6.76
N SER A 62 -6.83 8.41 6.73
CA SER A 62 -6.93 9.23 7.94
C SER A 62 -8.21 8.94 8.73
N ARG A 63 -9.36 8.80 8.06
CA ARG A 63 -10.63 8.39 8.68
C ARG A 63 -10.51 7.02 9.35
N LEU A 64 -9.85 6.05 8.72
CA LEU A 64 -9.60 4.75 9.34
C LEU A 64 -8.77 4.86 10.60
N ARG A 65 -7.69 5.66 10.55
CA ARG A 65 -6.82 5.86 11.71
C ARG A 65 -7.58 6.54 12.85
N GLU A 66 -8.47 7.48 12.53
CA GLU A 66 -9.33 8.14 13.51
C GLU A 66 -10.31 7.15 14.15
N VAL A 67 -11.02 6.35 13.34
CA VAL A 67 -11.92 5.29 13.84
C VAL A 67 -11.15 4.27 14.69
N LYS A 68 -9.98 3.83 14.21
CA LYS A 68 -9.09 2.91 14.93
C LYS A 68 -8.64 3.50 16.27
N SER A 69 -8.23 4.76 16.29
CA SER A 69 -7.83 5.47 17.53
C SER A 69 -9.02 5.64 18.49
N GLY A 70 -10.20 5.99 17.98
CA GLY A 70 -11.42 6.14 18.78
C GLY A 70 -11.88 4.82 19.40
N MET A 71 -11.73 3.72 18.65
CA MET A 71 -11.94 2.37 19.15
C MET A 71 -10.95 2.03 20.27
N GLN A 72 -9.65 2.34 20.09
CA GLN A 72 -8.64 2.08 21.12
C GLN A 72 -8.92 2.82 22.43
N THR A 73 -9.29 4.09 22.34
CA THR A 73 -9.72 4.90 23.49
C THR A 73 -10.92 4.27 24.18
N SER A 74 -11.94 3.87 23.41
CA SER A 74 -13.15 3.27 23.96
C SER A 74 -12.89 1.93 24.64
N LEU A 75 -12.00 1.08 24.10
CA LEU A 75 -11.57 -0.15 24.77
C LEU A 75 -10.81 0.16 26.07
N SER A 76 -9.92 1.16 26.05
CA SER A 76 -9.23 1.56 27.27
C SER A 76 -10.18 2.07 28.36
N GLU A 77 -11.26 2.77 28.00
CA GLU A 77 -12.30 3.19 28.95
C GLU A 77 -13.07 1.98 29.51
N MET A 78 -13.42 0.99 28.68
CA MET A 78 -14.05 -0.25 29.15
C MET A 78 -13.17 -1.02 30.14
N ALA A 79 -11.86 -1.11 29.85
CA ALA A 79 -10.89 -1.75 30.74
C ALA A 79 -10.90 -1.10 32.14
N GLN A 80 -10.90 0.24 32.18
CA GLN A 80 -10.96 1.01 33.42
C GLN A 80 -12.28 0.77 34.18
N VAL A 81 -13.41 0.75 33.48
CA VAL A 81 -14.72 0.44 34.08
C VAL A 81 -14.75 -0.96 34.69
N ARG A 82 -14.17 -1.95 33.99
CA ARG A 82 -14.10 -3.34 34.48
C ARG A 82 -13.29 -3.43 35.78
N LEU A 83 -12.18 -2.68 35.88
CA LEU A 83 -11.39 -2.60 37.11
C LEU A 83 -12.20 -1.98 38.26
N LEU A 84 -12.96 -0.91 37.99
CA LEU A 84 -13.79 -0.22 38.98
C LEU A 84 -14.97 -1.07 39.48
N ARG A 85 -15.51 -1.98 38.65
CA ARG A 85 -16.56 -2.94 39.06
C ARG A 85 -16.11 -3.91 40.15
N SER A 86 -14.81 -4.03 40.40
CA SER A 86 -14.28 -4.84 41.49
C SER A 86 -14.50 -4.20 42.87
N ASP A 87 -14.96 -2.94 42.93
CA ASP A 87 -15.32 -2.23 44.16
C ASP A 87 -16.85 -2.07 44.29
N PRO A 88 -17.50 -2.77 45.26
CA PRO A 88 -18.95 -2.74 45.45
C PRO A 88 -19.51 -1.38 45.90
N ALA A 89 -18.67 -0.44 46.36
CA ALA A 89 -19.13 0.89 46.81
C ALA A 89 -19.42 1.88 45.66
N ALA A 90 -18.99 1.58 44.44
CA ALA A 90 -19.08 2.49 43.29
C ALA A 90 -20.24 2.21 42.32
N MET A 91 -21.09 1.19 42.55
CA MET A 91 -21.93 0.62 41.50
C MET A 91 -23.31 1.28 41.28
N SER A 92 -23.50 1.82 40.06
CA SER A 92 -24.52 1.39 39.07
C SER A 92 -24.68 2.47 37.99
N ALA A 93 -24.89 3.72 38.42
CA ALA A 93 -25.17 4.83 37.49
C ALA A 93 -23.97 5.24 36.62
N ASN A 94 -22.76 5.28 37.19
CA ASN A 94 -21.57 5.72 36.46
C ASN A 94 -21.14 4.74 35.36
N VAL A 95 -21.37 3.43 35.55
CA VAL A 95 -20.94 2.41 34.59
C VAL A 95 -21.80 2.43 33.33
N HIS A 96 -23.12 2.53 33.48
CA HIS A 96 -24.03 2.61 32.34
C HIS A 96 -23.77 3.89 31.53
N GLN A 97 -23.51 5.01 32.20
CA GLN A 97 -23.18 6.29 31.56
C GLN A 97 -21.91 6.21 30.70
N VAL A 98 -20.91 5.43 31.11
CA VAL A 98 -19.68 5.23 30.30
C VAL A 98 -19.98 4.42 29.05
N TYR A 99 -20.73 3.30 29.15
CA TYR A 99 -21.10 2.51 27.97
C TYR A 99 -21.99 3.29 27.00
N GLU A 100 -22.98 4.04 27.49
CA GLU A 100 -23.77 4.95 26.65
C GLU A 100 -22.90 6.00 25.96
N GLY A 101 -21.89 6.54 26.67
CA GLY A 101 -20.93 7.48 26.11
C GLY A 101 -20.09 6.86 24.98
N ILE A 102 -19.62 5.63 25.17
CA ILE A 102 -18.90 4.86 24.15
C ILE A 102 -19.79 4.63 22.93
N SER A 103 -21.01 4.12 23.14
CA SER A 103 -21.96 3.85 22.06
C SER A 103 -22.29 5.11 21.26
N ARG A 104 -22.54 6.23 21.95
CA ARG A 104 -22.80 7.52 21.29
C ARG A 104 -21.64 7.98 20.41
N ARG A 105 -20.38 7.80 20.86
CA ARG A 105 -19.21 8.13 20.04
C ARG A 105 -19.10 7.23 18.82
N ALA A 106 -19.34 5.93 18.99
CA ALA A 106 -19.33 4.96 17.90
C ALA A 106 -20.42 5.28 16.85
N GLU A 107 -21.62 5.65 17.28
CA GLU A 107 -22.71 6.09 16.40
C GLU A 107 -22.36 7.36 15.61
N VAL A 108 -21.74 8.35 16.26
CA VAL A 108 -21.25 9.56 15.57
C VAL A 108 -20.20 9.20 14.53
N SER A 109 -19.26 8.32 14.86
CA SER A 109 -18.26 7.83 13.90
C SER A 109 -18.90 7.11 12.71
N ILE A 110 -19.90 6.25 12.92
CA ILE A 110 -20.67 5.61 11.83
C ILE A 110 -21.32 6.65 10.92
N ALA A 111 -21.91 7.69 11.50
CA ALA A 111 -22.57 8.76 10.74
C ALA A 111 -21.57 9.60 9.92
N GLN A 112 -20.35 9.82 10.45
CA GLN A 112 -19.28 10.54 9.75
C GLN A 112 -18.68 9.71 8.61
N VAL A 113 -18.45 8.42 8.86
CA VAL A 113 -18.01 7.41 7.88
C VAL A 113 -18.97 7.39 6.68
N SER A 114 -20.28 7.51 6.94
CA SER A 114 -21.33 7.49 5.89
C SER A 114 -21.52 8.80 5.07
N ARG A 115 -20.78 9.90 5.29
CA ARG A 115 -20.98 11.18 4.55
C ARG A 115 -20.15 11.25 3.26
N GLU A 116 -20.78 11.64 2.15
CA GLU A 116 -20.13 11.82 0.83
C GLU A 116 -19.16 13.03 0.76
N GLU A 117 -17.88 12.66 0.66
CA GLU A 117 -16.60 13.22 0.20
C GLU A 117 -16.41 14.62 -0.43
N THR A 118 -17.35 15.56 -0.42
CA THR A 118 -17.13 16.83 -1.17
C THR A 118 -16.25 17.88 -0.47
N GLU A 119 -16.10 17.84 0.86
CA GLU A 119 -15.38 18.88 1.63
C GLU A 119 -13.93 18.50 2.04
N ASP A 120 -13.56 17.21 2.02
CA ASP A 120 -12.26 16.73 2.52
C ASP A 120 -11.08 16.96 1.56
N VAL A 121 -11.37 17.20 0.27
CA VAL A 121 -10.35 17.40 -0.78
C VAL A 121 -9.57 18.69 -0.56
N GLU A 122 -10.21 19.75 -0.06
CA GLU A 122 -9.55 21.05 0.15
C GLU A 122 -8.69 21.09 1.41
N ILE A 123 -9.10 20.37 2.47
CA ILE A 123 -8.35 20.27 3.74
C ILE A 123 -7.07 19.43 3.55
N CYS A 124 -7.15 18.34 2.78
CA CYS A 124 -5.98 17.53 2.45
C CYS A 124 -4.97 18.30 1.58
N ARG A 125 -5.45 19.10 0.62
CA ARG A 125 -4.61 20.01 -0.18
C ARG A 125 -3.81 20.97 0.72
N TRP A 126 -4.47 21.59 1.70
CA TRP A 126 -3.86 22.58 2.58
C TRP A 126 -2.87 21.98 3.59
N ASN A 127 -3.16 20.81 4.14
CA ASN A 127 -2.27 20.13 5.09
C ASN A 127 -0.96 19.65 4.44
N MET A 128 -1.02 19.21 3.17
CA MET A 128 0.18 18.79 2.43
C MET A 128 1.02 19.98 1.94
N GLU A 129 0.40 21.09 1.53
CA GLU A 129 1.13 22.34 1.22
C GLU A 129 1.96 22.84 2.41
N ARG A 130 1.48 22.70 3.65
CA ARG A 130 2.25 23.08 4.86
C ARG A 130 3.39 22.12 5.15
N GLN A 131 3.25 20.84 4.85
CA GLN A 131 4.27 19.82 5.13
C GLN A 131 5.47 19.93 4.16
N MET A 132 5.28 20.51 2.97
CA MET A 132 6.33 20.69 1.97
C MET A 132 7.17 21.97 2.14
N VAL A 133 6.74 22.93 2.97
CA VAL A 133 7.55 24.13 3.31
C VAL A 133 8.66 23.79 4.33
N GLN A 134 8.60 22.62 4.97
CA GLN A 134 9.71 22.05 5.72
C GLN A 134 10.49 21.10 4.82
N GLU A 135 11.61 21.56 4.26
CA GLU A 135 12.66 20.68 3.72
C GLU A 135 13.08 19.70 4.82
N VAL A 136 12.86 18.40 4.59
CA VAL A 136 13.37 17.34 5.46
C VAL A 136 14.05 16.31 4.57
N ASP A 137 15.33 16.05 4.88
CA ASP A 137 16.12 14.90 4.45
C ASP A 137 15.24 13.67 4.28
N ILE A 138 15.27 13.03 3.11
CA ILE A 138 14.59 11.76 2.85
C ILE A 138 15.41 10.66 3.56
N PRO A 139 14.97 10.11 4.70
CA PRO A 139 15.66 8.99 5.31
C PRO A 139 15.13 7.72 4.66
N GLU A 140 16.07 6.85 4.33
CA GLU A 140 15.89 5.46 3.97
C GLU A 140 14.73 4.80 4.74
N SER A 141 13.74 4.30 3.98
CA SER A 141 12.67 3.39 4.39
C SER A 141 12.35 3.35 5.89
N ARG A 142 11.68 4.37 6.41
CA ARG A 142 10.88 4.17 7.62
C ARG A 142 9.75 3.23 7.27
N SER A 143 9.82 2.00 7.77
CA SER A 143 8.67 1.12 7.86
C SER A 143 7.52 1.92 8.46
N HIS A 144 6.42 2.08 7.72
CA HIS A 144 5.15 2.62 8.22
C HIS A 144 4.48 1.69 9.26
N ASP A 145 5.29 0.97 10.04
CA ASP A 145 4.92 -0.10 10.97
C ASP A 145 4.59 0.42 12.38
N GLU A 146 4.25 1.70 12.50
CA GLU A 146 3.66 2.29 13.71
C GLU A 146 2.19 2.70 13.49
N THR A 147 1.45 1.94 12.69
CA THR A 147 0.00 1.88 12.93
C THR A 147 -0.19 1.07 14.20
N ALA A 148 -0.30 1.76 15.34
CA ALA A 148 -0.51 1.17 16.66
C ALA A 148 -1.43 -0.05 16.56
N LYS A 149 -0.89 -1.25 16.83
CA LYS A 149 -1.70 -2.48 16.85
C LYS A 149 -2.78 -2.28 17.90
N LEU A 150 -4.05 -2.48 17.50
CA LEU A 150 -5.15 -2.40 18.44
C LEU A 150 -4.97 -3.51 19.49
N SER A 151 -4.96 -3.13 20.77
CA SER A 151 -5.03 -4.12 21.84
C SER A 151 -6.48 -4.59 21.97
N PHE A 152 -6.76 -5.77 21.46
CA PHE A 152 -8.07 -6.42 21.58
C PHE A 152 -8.23 -7.19 22.91
N GLU A 153 -7.43 -6.87 23.93
CA GLU A 153 -7.48 -7.56 25.22
C GLU A 153 -8.86 -7.47 25.87
N GLU A 154 -9.56 -6.34 25.72
CA GLU A 154 -10.91 -6.17 26.24
C GLU A 154 -11.96 -7.05 25.54
N PHE A 155 -11.72 -7.45 24.30
CA PHE A 155 -12.58 -8.40 23.59
C PHE A 155 -12.36 -9.85 24.04
N ARG A 156 -11.25 -10.17 24.74
CA ARG A 156 -11.04 -11.51 25.30
C ARG A 156 -12.02 -11.81 26.44
N ALA A 157 -12.36 -10.79 27.22
CA ALA A 157 -13.26 -10.96 28.34
C ALA A 157 -14.72 -11.02 27.85
N ILE A 158 -15.40 -12.11 28.21
CA ILE A 158 -16.82 -12.31 27.94
C ILE A 158 -17.60 -11.15 28.61
N PRO A 159 -18.47 -10.44 27.88
CA PRO A 159 -19.31 -9.40 28.45
C PRO A 159 -20.13 -9.92 29.63
N THR A 160 -20.24 -9.13 30.70
CA THR A 160 -20.98 -9.57 31.90
C THR A 160 -22.44 -9.11 31.91
N ASP A 161 -22.81 -8.19 31.01
CA ASP A 161 -24.15 -7.63 30.88
C ASP A 161 -24.41 -7.16 29.45
N GLU A 162 -25.69 -6.96 29.14
CA GLU A 162 -26.19 -6.56 27.82
C GLU A 162 -25.65 -5.20 27.35
N ALA A 163 -25.40 -4.26 28.27
CA ALA A 163 -24.89 -2.94 27.91
C ALA A 163 -23.42 -3.00 27.45
N GLU A 164 -22.59 -3.80 28.12
CA GLU A 164 -21.21 -4.08 27.70
C GLU A 164 -21.19 -4.82 26.35
N GLU A 165 -22.06 -5.83 26.18
CA GLU A 165 -22.19 -6.59 24.94
C GLU A 165 -22.55 -5.68 23.76
N ALA A 166 -23.61 -4.88 23.91
CA ALA A 166 -24.06 -3.94 22.88
C ALA A 166 -22.98 -2.91 22.54
N ALA A 167 -22.29 -2.32 23.53
CA ALA A 167 -21.25 -1.34 23.29
C ALA A 167 -20.05 -1.95 22.53
N LYS A 168 -19.62 -3.16 22.90
CA LYS A 168 -18.52 -3.85 22.21
C LYS A 168 -18.90 -4.28 20.79
N PHE A 169 -20.12 -4.75 20.59
CA PHE A 169 -20.62 -5.12 19.26
C PHE A 169 -20.69 -3.90 18.34
N LEU A 170 -21.23 -2.79 18.85
CA LEU A 170 -21.29 -1.53 18.12
C LEU A 170 -19.91 -1.00 17.74
N LEU A 171 -18.91 -1.07 18.64
CA LEU A 171 -17.52 -0.72 18.31
C LEU A 171 -16.97 -1.56 17.16
N TYR A 172 -17.24 -2.87 17.17
CA TYR A 172 -16.85 -3.76 16.08
C TYR A 172 -17.55 -3.35 14.77
N GLU A 173 -18.87 -3.14 14.78
CA GLU A 173 -19.63 -2.76 13.59
C GLU A 173 -19.15 -1.43 12.99
N THR A 174 -18.87 -0.43 13.83
CA THR A 174 -18.27 0.84 13.39
C THR A 174 -16.96 0.60 12.65
N PHE A 175 -16.08 -0.23 13.21
CA PHE A 175 -14.77 -0.48 12.61
C PHE A 175 -14.87 -1.32 11.34
N ALA A 176 -15.73 -2.34 11.32
CA ALA A 176 -16.01 -3.17 10.15
C ALA A 176 -16.55 -2.32 8.98
N LYS A 177 -17.47 -1.40 9.27
CA LYS A 177 -18.01 -0.48 8.25
C LYS A 177 -16.95 0.45 7.68
N ALA A 178 -16.10 1.04 8.53
CA ALA A 178 -14.98 1.87 8.05
C ALA A 178 -14.01 1.06 7.18
N CYS A 179 -13.80 -0.22 7.51
CA CYS A 179 -13.00 -1.15 6.71
C CYS A 179 -13.63 -1.44 5.34
N GLU A 180 -14.96 -1.66 5.26
CA GLU A 180 -15.68 -1.83 3.99
C GLU A 180 -15.58 -0.61 3.07
N GLU A 181 -15.66 0.61 3.62
CA GLU A 181 -15.55 1.82 2.80
C GLU A 181 -14.17 1.97 2.17
N ILE A 182 -13.11 1.65 2.92
CA ILE A 182 -11.75 1.68 2.40
C ILE A 182 -11.57 0.63 1.32
N ARG A 183 -12.15 -0.56 1.52
CA ARG A 183 -12.20 -1.56 0.46
C ARG A 183 -12.84 -0.96 -0.80
N GLY A 184 -14.01 -0.35 -0.68
CA GLY A 184 -14.68 0.34 -1.79
C GLY A 184 -13.78 1.36 -2.49
N GLN A 185 -13.04 2.15 -1.73
CA GLN A 185 -12.11 3.15 -2.28
C GLN A 185 -10.86 2.56 -2.93
N VAL A 186 -10.31 1.46 -2.41
CA VAL A 186 -9.18 0.77 -3.06
C VAL A 186 -9.58 0.33 -4.47
N PHE A 187 -10.78 -0.25 -4.59
CA PHE A 187 -11.32 -0.70 -5.87
C PHE A 187 -11.66 0.46 -6.78
N ALA A 188 -12.34 1.50 -6.27
CA ALA A 188 -12.64 2.71 -7.04
C ALA A 188 -11.37 3.39 -7.54
N PHE A 189 -10.33 3.49 -6.71
CA PHE A 189 -9.04 4.04 -7.10
C PHE A 189 -8.43 3.28 -8.27
N TYR A 190 -8.45 1.95 -8.23
CA TYR A 190 -7.96 1.14 -9.35
C TYR A 190 -8.80 1.37 -10.61
N ASP A 191 -10.13 1.33 -10.49
CA ASP A 191 -11.04 1.51 -11.61
C ASP A 191 -10.92 2.88 -12.28
N ASP A 192 -10.72 3.94 -11.51
CA ASP A 192 -10.51 5.31 -12.01
C ASP A 192 -9.20 5.46 -12.78
N ASN A 193 -8.17 4.66 -12.44
CA ASN A 193 -6.83 4.79 -12.99
C ASN A 193 -6.50 3.74 -14.05
N LYS A 194 -7.24 2.63 -14.13
CA LYS A 194 -6.88 1.46 -14.95
C LYS A 194 -6.65 1.76 -16.44
N SER A 195 -7.32 2.74 -17.01
CA SER A 195 -7.14 3.12 -18.43
C SER A 195 -5.78 3.75 -18.71
N ASN A 196 -5.14 4.32 -17.69
CA ASN A 196 -3.84 4.99 -17.79
C ASN A 196 -2.68 4.05 -17.43
N LEU A 197 -2.98 2.82 -17.04
CA LEU A 197 -2.00 1.84 -16.61
C LEU A 197 -1.58 0.93 -17.76
N GLY A 198 -0.29 0.61 -17.83
CA GLY A 198 0.22 -0.40 -18.74
C GLY A 198 -0.24 -1.81 -18.35
N PRO A 199 -0.33 -2.78 -19.30
CA PRO A 199 -0.87 -4.11 -19.04
C PRO A 199 -0.22 -4.86 -17.86
N ARG A 200 1.10 -4.72 -17.69
CA ARG A 200 1.85 -5.36 -16.59
C ARG A 200 1.49 -4.76 -15.23
N VAL A 201 1.26 -3.44 -15.17
CA VAL A 201 0.84 -2.75 -13.94
C VAL A 201 -0.60 -3.11 -13.60
N CYS A 202 -1.49 -3.16 -14.59
CA CYS A 202 -2.87 -3.64 -14.42
C CYS A 202 -2.89 -5.06 -13.84
N ALA A 203 -2.11 -5.98 -14.40
CA ALA A 203 -2.05 -7.36 -13.92
C ALA A 203 -1.53 -7.43 -12.46
N ALA A 204 -0.50 -6.65 -12.12
CA ALA A 204 0.04 -6.60 -10.77
C ALA A 204 -0.98 -6.04 -9.76
N MET A 205 -1.62 -4.91 -10.07
CA MET A 205 -2.63 -4.30 -9.20
C MET A 205 -3.89 -5.16 -9.08
N SER A 206 -4.35 -5.78 -10.17
CA SER A 206 -5.49 -6.73 -10.15
C SER A 206 -5.21 -7.92 -9.24
N LYS A 207 -3.98 -8.44 -9.25
CA LYS A 207 -3.59 -9.52 -8.35
C LYS A 207 -3.66 -9.05 -6.89
N THR A 208 -3.16 -7.86 -6.58
CA THR A 208 -3.25 -7.28 -5.22
C THR A 208 -4.71 -7.10 -4.78
N LEU A 209 -5.59 -6.67 -5.68
CA LEU A 209 -7.04 -6.58 -5.38
C LEU A 209 -7.66 -7.95 -5.11
N ALA A 210 -7.32 -8.95 -5.94
CA ALA A 210 -7.78 -10.32 -5.72
C ALA A 210 -7.29 -10.89 -4.38
N ASP A 211 -6.10 -10.47 -3.94
CA ASP A 211 -5.55 -10.86 -2.64
C ASP A 211 -6.34 -10.28 -1.46
N ILE A 212 -7.01 -9.12 -1.61
CA ILE A 212 -7.89 -8.56 -0.57
C ILE A 212 -9.11 -9.47 -0.36
N ASP A 213 -9.71 -9.97 -1.44
CA ASP A 213 -10.94 -10.77 -1.42
C ASP A 213 -10.71 -12.28 -1.27
N ARG A 214 -9.50 -12.68 -0.91
CA ARG A 214 -9.20 -14.07 -0.61
C ARG A 214 -10.07 -14.59 0.52
N THR A 215 -10.45 -15.87 0.43
CA THR A 215 -11.33 -16.53 1.40
C THR A 215 -10.81 -16.40 2.83
N GLU A 216 -9.48 -16.44 3.01
CA GLU A 216 -8.83 -16.28 4.30
C GLU A 216 -9.07 -14.90 4.94
N ASN A 217 -9.31 -13.85 4.14
CA ASN A 217 -9.58 -12.50 4.63
C ASN A 217 -11.07 -12.25 4.91
N LEU A 218 -11.94 -13.10 4.36
CA LEU A 218 -13.40 -13.02 4.56
C LEU A 218 -13.88 -13.93 5.70
N GLY A 219 -13.06 -14.90 6.10
CA GLY A 219 -13.35 -15.80 7.21
C GLY A 219 -12.83 -15.27 8.54
N THR A 220 -13.31 -15.88 9.62
CA THR A 220 -12.72 -15.72 10.96
C THR A 220 -12.43 -17.09 11.54
N VAL A 221 -11.40 -17.20 12.37
CA VAL A 221 -11.11 -18.42 13.12
C VAL A 221 -11.88 -18.34 14.43
N GLU A 222 -12.82 -19.27 14.60
CA GLU A 222 -13.55 -19.42 15.85
C GLU A 222 -12.66 -20.06 16.92
N ASP A 223 -12.67 -19.47 18.11
CA ASP A 223 -12.02 -20.02 19.31
C ASP A 223 -13.07 -20.06 20.40
N GLU A 224 -13.51 -21.28 20.75
CA GLU A 224 -14.56 -21.55 21.76
C GLU A 224 -14.19 -21.02 23.15
N SER A 225 -12.91 -20.73 23.42
CA SER A 225 -12.44 -20.20 24.70
C SER A 225 -12.51 -18.68 24.81
N THR A 226 -12.90 -17.99 23.73
CA THR A 226 -12.97 -16.52 23.69
C THR A 226 -14.32 -16.04 23.18
N TRP A 227 -14.64 -14.78 23.48
CA TRP A 227 -15.84 -14.17 22.91
C TRP A 227 -15.66 -13.99 21.39
N PHE A 228 -16.59 -14.50 20.59
CA PHE A 228 -16.46 -14.65 19.14
C PHE A 228 -16.12 -13.35 18.39
N VAL A 229 -16.58 -12.19 18.90
CA VAL A 229 -16.28 -10.86 18.33
C VAL A 229 -14.78 -10.56 18.33
N LEU A 230 -13.98 -11.18 19.21
CA LEU A 230 -12.52 -11.02 19.21
C LEU A 230 -11.89 -11.46 17.89
N GLY A 231 -12.30 -12.62 17.36
CA GLY A 231 -11.80 -13.13 16.09
C GLY A 231 -12.16 -12.19 14.94
N MET A 232 -13.40 -11.70 14.94
CA MET A 232 -13.91 -10.75 13.95
C MET A 232 -13.15 -9.41 14.01
N ALA A 233 -12.96 -8.84 15.19
CA ALA A 233 -12.28 -7.56 15.37
C ALA A 233 -10.80 -7.62 14.94
N ARG A 234 -10.11 -8.74 15.22
CA ARG A 234 -8.74 -8.98 14.74
C ARG A 234 -8.67 -9.09 13.22
N GLN A 235 -9.62 -9.81 12.62
CA GLN A 235 -9.67 -9.95 11.17
C GLN A 235 -9.90 -8.60 10.50
N VAL A 236 -10.82 -7.79 11.02
CA VAL A 236 -11.05 -6.43 10.53
C VAL A 236 -9.80 -5.56 10.66
N ASP A 237 -9.03 -5.63 11.75
CA ASP A 237 -7.79 -4.87 11.89
C ASP A 237 -6.69 -5.30 10.91
N ALA A 238 -6.57 -6.61 10.69
CA ALA A 238 -5.64 -7.18 9.72
C ALA A 238 -6.00 -6.71 8.30
N ASN A 239 -7.28 -6.80 7.93
CA ASN A 239 -7.80 -6.35 6.64
C ASN A 239 -7.62 -4.84 6.46
N ALA A 240 -7.97 -4.04 7.46
CA ALA A 240 -7.81 -2.59 7.47
C ALA A 240 -6.33 -2.20 7.24
N THR A 241 -5.41 -2.86 7.93
CA THR A 241 -3.96 -2.63 7.78
C THR A 241 -3.47 -3.02 6.38
N MET A 242 -3.89 -4.18 5.88
CA MET A 242 -3.58 -4.62 4.51
C MET A 242 -4.05 -3.59 3.49
N MET A 243 -5.31 -3.13 3.57
CA MET A 243 -5.87 -2.21 2.58
C MET A 243 -5.24 -0.82 2.63
N MET A 244 -4.89 -0.31 3.82
CA MET A 244 -4.10 0.92 3.93
C MET A 244 -2.75 0.79 3.21
N ASN A 245 -2.08 -0.36 3.37
CA ASN A 245 -0.81 -0.61 2.70
C ASN A 245 -0.98 -0.72 1.18
N VAL A 246 -2.06 -1.34 0.71
CA VAL A 246 -2.39 -1.41 -0.73
C VAL A 246 -2.65 -0.02 -1.31
N LEU A 247 -3.44 0.82 -0.65
CA LEU A 247 -3.68 2.19 -1.09
C LEU A 247 -2.39 3.01 -1.17
N ALA A 248 -1.54 2.92 -0.15
CA ALA A 248 -0.24 3.58 -0.14
C ALA A 248 0.65 3.07 -1.28
N ASP A 249 0.64 1.76 -1.55
CA ASP A 249 1.38 1.15 -2.65
C ASP A 249 0.87 1.60 -4.02
N PHE A 250 -0.45 1.68 -4.19
CA PHE A 250 -1.07 2.16 -5.41
C PHE A 250 -0.76 3.64 -5.67
N GLY A 251 -0.76 4.47 -4.63
CA GLY A 251 -0.31 5.87 -4.71
C GLY A 251 1.14 5.98 -5.19
N ARG A 252 2.06 5.27 -4.53
CA ARG A 252 3.49 5.24 -4.93
C ARG A 252 3.69 4.74 -6.37
N ARG A 253 2.90 3.75 -6.81
CA ARG A 253 2.96 3.23 -8.18
C ARG A 253 2.59 4.30 -9.21
N LEU A 254 1.54 5.08 -8.97
CA LEU A 254 1.19 6.18 -9.88
C LEU A 254 2.24 7.30 -9.87
N GLU A 255 2.83 7.58 -8.71
CA GLU A 255 3.95 8.52 -8.60
C GLU A 255 5.14 8.06 -9.46
N LEU A 256 5.52 6.78 -9.40
CA LEU A 256 6.58 6.21 -10.23
C LEU A 256 6.25 6.27 -11.73
N LEU A 257 5.00 5.99 -12.12
CA LEU A 257 4.58 6.11 -13.53
C LEU A 257 4.63 7.55 -14.04
N GLY A 258 4.26 8.52 -13.19
CA GLY A 258 4.38 9.94 -13.52
C GLY A 258 5.83 10.46 -13.54
N ALA A 259 6.73 9.77 -12.85
CA ALA A 259 8.14 10.11 -12.74
C ALA A 259 9.05 9.37 -13.75
N ALA A 260 8.47 8.77 -14.81
CA ALA A 260 9.17 7.92 -15.77
C ALA A 260 10.56 8.46 -16.12
N ASP A 261 11.60 7.68 -15.78
CA ASP A 261 12.98 8.02 -16.08
C ASP A 261 13.15 8.23 -17.59
N GLN A 262 14.04 9.14 -17.98
CA GLN A 262 14.36 9.35 -19.40
C GLN A 262 15.36 8.32 -19.93
N SER A 263 15.95 7.51 -19.05
CA SER A 263 16.98 6.54 -19.38
C SER A 263 16.77 5.20 -18.70
N CYS A 264 17.24 4.14 -19.35
CA CYS A 264 17.18 2.79 -18.83
C CYS A 264 18.17 2.62 -17.66
N PRO A 265 17.75 2.11 -16.49
CA PRO A 265 18.65 1.93 -15.33
C PRO A 265 19.70 0.82 -15.54
N VAL A 266 19.52 0.00 -16.57
CA VAL A 266 20.45 -1.09 -16.91
C VAL A 266 21.54 -0.54 -17.83
N CYS A 267 21.22 -0.16 -19.06
CA CYS A 267 22.23 0.33 -20.02
C CYS A 267 22.55 1.83 -19.91
N LEU A 268 21.82 2.61 -19.12
CA LEU A 268 21.94 4.08 -18.97
C LEU A 268 21.76 4.88 -20.26
N ASP A 269 21.18 4.27 -21.29
CA ASP A 269 20.81 4.94 -22.53
C ASP A 269 19.40 5.52 -22.43
N ALA A 270 19.17 6.63 -23.13
CA ALA A 270 17.87 7.27 -23.16
C ALA A 270 16.81 6.35 -23.79
N PHE A 271 15.57 6.46 -23.34
CA PHE A 271 14.46 5.73 -23.96
C PHE A 271 14.11 6.33 -25.31
N GLU A 272 13.88 5.45 -26.28
CA GLU A 272 13.36 5.79 -27.59
C GLU A 272 11.83 5.66 -27.59
N PRO A 273 11.10 6.36 -28.48
CA PRO A 273 9.65 6.21 -28.57
C PRO A 273 9.23 4.81 -29.05
N GLU A 274 10.05 4.18 -29.90
CA GLU A 274 9.80 2.85 -30.47
C GLU A 274 11.11 2.07 -30.59
N GLY A 275 11.01 0.75 -30.83
CA GLY A 275 12.18 -0.12 -31.04
C GLY A 275 12.72 -0.81 -29.77
N PRO A 276 13.93 -1.38 -29.84
CA PRO A 276 14.56 -2.14 -28.75
C PRO A 276 14.86 -1.29 -27.50
N HIS A 277 15.13 0.01 -27.71
CA HIS A 277 15.36 0.97 -26.65
C HIS A 277 14.09 1.66 -26.14
N ALA A 278 12.90 1.24 -26.59
CA ALA A 278 11.64 1.74 -26.05
C ALA A 278 11.46 1.34 -24.58
N ALA A 279 10.87 2.25 -23.80
CA ALA A 279 10.58 2.00 -22.38
C ALA A 279 9.53 0.89 -22.23
N GLU A 280 9.88 -0.15 -21.48
CA GLU A 280 8.98 -1.17 -20.96
C GLU A 280 8.72 -0.87 -19.48
N VAL A 281 7.46 -0.61 -19.13
CA VAL A 281 7.05 -0.35 -17.75
C VAL A 281 6.74 -1.67 -17.06
N LEU A 282 7.49 -1.96 -16.00
CA LEU A 282 7.36 -3.20 -15.25
C LEU A 282 6.15 -3.19 -14.32
N GLY A 283 5.78 -4.37 -13.80
CA GLY A 283 4.68 -4.50 -12.85
C GLY A 283 4.89 -3.74 -11.53
N CYS A 284 6.10 -3.28 -11.22
CA CYS A 284 6.43 -2.41 -10.08
C CYS A 284 6.52 -0.92 -10.45
N CYS A 285 6.10 -0.54 -11.66
CA CYS A 285 6.11 0.81 -12.23
C CYS A 285 7.48 1.42 -12.54
N HIS A 286 8.58 0.68 -12.40
CA HIS A 286 9.87 1.08 -12.93
C HIS A 286 9.97 0.82 -14.43
N SER A 287 10.69 1.69 -15.15
CA SER A 287 10.93 1.57 -16.59
C SER A 287 12.29 0.95 -16.88
N VAL A 288 12.35 0.05 -17.84
CA VAL A 288 13.58 -0.57 -18.39
C VAL A 288 13.43 -0.66 -19.90
N CYS A 289 14.50 -0.60 -20.71
CA CYS A 289 14.31 -0.72 -22.15
C CYS A 289 13.98 -2.17 -22.54
N ARG A 290 13.22 -2.36 -23.62
CA ARG A 290 12.75 -3.69 -24.06
C ARG A 290 13.91 -4.68 -24.26
N GLU A 291 15.02 -4.24 -24.81
CA GLU A 291 16.23 -5.05 -25.01
C GLU A 291 16.78 -5.54 -23.67
N CYS A 292 17.02 -4.64 -22.72
CA CYS A 292 17.53 -5.01 -21.40
C CYS A 292 16.54 -5.90 -20.64
N TRP A 293 15.23 -5.65 -20.77
CA TRP A 293 14.21 -6.49 -20.14
C TRP A 293 14.19 -7.91 -20.71
N ALA A 294 14.26 -8.06 -22.03
CA ALA A 294 14.29 -9.37 -22.69
C ALA A 294 15.50 -10.21 -22.25
N HIS A 295 16.68 -9.59 -22.13
CA HIS A 295 17.87 -10.29 -21.62
C HIS A 295 17.71 -10.71 -20.15
N MET A 296 17.08 -9.88 -19.32
CA MET A 296 16.81 -10.26 -17.93
C MET A 296 15.78 -11.40 -17.81
N GLU A 297 14.74 -11.42 -18.65
CA GLU A 297 13.79 -12.54 -18.71
C GLU A 297 14.47 -13.86 -19.10
N LEU A 298 15.51 -13.81 -19.93
CA LEU A 298 16.31 -15.00 -20.29
C LEU A 298 17.26 -15.46 -19.17
N LEU A 299 17.81 -14.53 -18.40
CA LEU A 299 18.71 -14.82 -17.28
C LEU A 299 17.99 -15.39 -16.06
N ALA A 300 16.75 -14.97 -15.85
CA ALA A 300 15.99 -15.38 -14.69
C ALA A 300 15.53 -16.83 -14.85
N HIS A 301 15.87 -17.70 -13.89
CA HIS A 301 15.28 -19.04 -13.77
C HIS A 301 13.82 -19.00 -13.27
N GLY A 302 13.05 -18.02 -13.73
CA GLY A 302 11.74 -17.61 -13.22
C GLY A 302 11.38 -16.19 -13.68
N PRO A 303 10.41 -15.50 -13.04
CA PRO A 303 10.11 -14.11 -13.37
C PRO A 303 11.31 -13.21 -13.05
N ALA A 304 11.75 -12.42 -14.03
CA ALA A 304 12.87 -11.51 -13.85
C ALA A 304 12.60 -10.47 -12.74
N PRO A 305 13.52 -10.28 -11.79
CA PRO A 305 13.38 -9.25 -10.77
C PRO A 305 13.59 -7.86 -11.39
N CYS A 306 12.88 -6.87 -10.86
CA CYS A 306 13.14 -5.48 -11.25
C CYS A 306 14.53 -5.05 -10.74
N PRO A 307 15.38 -4.45 -11.60
CA PRO A 307 16.74 -4.03 -11.24
C PRO A 307 16.78 -2.92 -10.18
N LEU A 308 15.69 -2.14 -10.06
CA LEU A 308 15.56 -1.06 -9.09
C LEU A 308 14.95 -1.53 -7.75
N CYS A 309 13.81 -2.24 -7.76
CA CYS A 309 13.18 -2.73 -6.53
C CYS A 309 13.96 -3.85 -5.83
N ARG A 310 14.67 -4.69 -6.59
CA ARG A 310 15.36 -5.89 -6.09
C ARG A 310 16.81 -5.90 -6.52
N ARG A 311 17.49 -4.77 -6.31
CA ARG A 311 18.87 -4.57 -6.73
C ARG A 311 19.82 -5.66 -6.24
N GLN A 312 19.63 -6.19 -5.02
CA GLN A 312 20.46 -7.29 -4.51
C GLN A 312 20.24 -8.60 -5.28
N ASP A 313 18.98 -9.01 -5.50
CA ASP A 313 18.66 -10.19 -6.32
C ASP A 313 19.21 -10.04 -7.74
N PHE A 314 19.08 -8.84 -8.30
CA PHE A 314 19.62 -8.48 -9.61
C PHE A 314 21.15 -8.61 -9.66
N MET A 315 21.87 -8.04 -8.69
CA MET A 315 23.34 -8.16 -8.61
C MET A 315 23.80 -9.61 -8.41
N LEU A 316 23.05 -10.40 -7.64
CA LEU A 316 23.32 -11.84 -7.47
C LEU A 316 23.13 -12.60 -8.78
N GLN A 317 22.06 -12.35 -9.53
CA GLN A 317 21.84 -12.97 -10.84
C GLN A 317 22.90 -12.58 -11.88
N LEU A 318 23.35 -11.32 -11.86
CA LEU A 318 24.45 -10.87 -12.73
C LEU A 318 25.77 -11.57 -12.39
N SER A 319 26.07 -11.73 -11.10
CA SER A 319 27.31 -12.37 -10.65
C SER A 319 27.32 -13.89 -10.76
N SER A 320 26.16 -14.54 -10.75
CA SER A 320 26.03 -15.99 -10.98
C SER A 320 26.08 -16.40 -12.46
N SER A 321 26.01 -15.43 -13.38
CA SER A 321 25.97 -15.65 -14.84
C SER A 321 27.31 -15.40 -15.54
N VAL A 322 28.35 -15.07 -14.77
CA VAL A 322 29.76 -14.94 -15.18
C VAL A 322 30.51 -16.20 -14.77
#